data_AF-A0A958GWG0-F1
#
_entry.id   AF-A0A958GWG0-F1
#
_cell.length_a   1.000
_cell.length_b   1.000
_cell.length_c   1.000
_cell.angle_alpha   90.00
_cell.angle_beta   90.00
_cell.angle_gamma   90.00
#
_symmetry.space_group_name_H-M   'P 1'
#
loop_
_entity.id
_entity.type
_entity.pdbx_description
1 polymer ?
#
loop_
_entity_poly.entity_id
_entity_poly.type
_entity_poly.pdbx_seq_one_letter_code
_entity_poly.pdbx_strand_id
1 'polypeptide(L)'
;MTNKPKIIVDHFSTSTVPIEMFFGDTSLSTASAFLYEFEHQTYLVTNWHNLSGRSPESGEPVSPTCGLPDRISFALPTVENVAAWKIVSTHLFEQFNDSRVARWYEHPDSGSTVDIGVLPLDAIPGLKLNAINNFIQNKQLPITVAAEVFVLGYPKRLNSGGAFPIWKRASIA
;
A
#
# COMPACT_ATOMS: atom_id res chain seq x y z
N MET A 1 -22.34 25.95 24.87
CA MET A 1 -21.96 24.84 23.99
C MET A 1 -20.59 25.14 23.42
N THR A 2 -19.55 24.45 23.85
CA THR A 2 -18.17 24.66 23.38
C THR A 2 -18.03 24.08 21.97
N ASN A 3 -17.77 24.94 20.99
CA ASN A 3 -17.57 24.55 19.60
C ASN A 3 -16.27 23.71 19.53
N LYS A 4 -16.39 22.39 19.42
CA LYS A 4 -15.21 21.53 19.28
C LYS A 4 -14.52 21.88 17.96
N PRO A 5 -13.18 22.00 17.94
CA PRO A 5 -12.46 22.27 16.71
C PRO A 5 -12.76 21.17 15.68
N LYS A 6 -13.08 21.59 14.45
CA LYS A 6 -13.27 20.66 13.33
C LYS A 6 -11.91 20.12 12.92
N ILE A 7 -11.66 18.84 13.21
CA ILE A 7 -10.45 18.15 12.76
C ILE A 7 -10.63 17.83 11.27
N ILE A 8 -9.67 18.24 10.46
CA ILE A 8 -9.62 17.95 9.02
C ILE A 8 -8.54 16.89 8.82
N VAL A 9 -8.91 15.77 8.21
CA VAL A 9 -7.98 14.70 7.83
C VAL A 9 -7.34 15.08 6.51
N ASP A 10 -6.00 15.06 6.47
CA ASP A 10 -5.25 15.30 5.24
C ASP A 10 -5.47 14.16 4.22
N HIS A 11 -5.62 14.49 2.93
CA HIS A 11 -5.89 13.52 1.87
C HIS A 11 -4.86 12.39 1.82
N PHE A 12 -3.58 12.68 2.07
CA PHE A 12 -2.51 11.69 2.06
C PHE A 12 -2.66 10.63 3.17
N SER A 13 -3.38 10.97 4.25
CA SER A 13 -3.70 10.00 5.32
C SER A 13 -4.70 8.93 4.87
N THR A 14 -5.37 9.15 3.74
CA THR A 14 -6.33 8.19 3.16
C THR A 14 -5.84 7.56 1.87
N SER A 15 -4.69 8.00 1.34
CA SER A 15 -4.08 7.42 0.15
C SER A 15 -3.04 6.36 0.46
N THR A 16 -2.52 6.31 1.68
CA THR A 16 -1.74 5.20 2.19
C THR A 16 -2.63 4.21 2.93
N VAL A 17 -2.28 2.94 2.89
CA VAL A 17 -3.03 1.88 3.57
C VAL A 17 -2.08 0.93 4.30
N PRO A 18 -2.48 0.40 5.47
CA PRO A 18 -1.75 -0.71 6.08
C PRO A 18 -2.02 -1.97 5.25
N ILE A 19 -0.99 -2.77 5.04
CA ILE A 19 -1.12 -4.06 4.38
C ILE A 19 -0.66 -5.20 5.28
N GLU A 20 -1.29 -6.35 5.11
CA GLU A 20 -0.95 -7.59 5.77
C GLU A 20 -0.93 -8.73 4.76
N MET A 21 0.15 -9.50 4.79
CA MET A 21 0.43 -10.59 3.87
C MET A 21 0.11 -11.92 4.55
N PHE A 22 -0.55 -12.82 3.82
CA PHE A 22 -0.99 -14.13 4.33
C PHE A 22 -0.54 -15.28 3.43
N PHE A 23 -0.38 -16.46 4.02
CA PHE A 23 -0.39 -17.76 3.32
C PHE A 23 -1.48 -18.63 3.92
N GLY A 24 -2.55 -18.88 3.16
CA GLY A 24 -3.79 -19.41 3.70
C GLY A 24 -4.31 -18.54 4.86
N ASP A 25 -4.49 -19.15 6.03
CA ASP A 25 -4.93 -18.47 7.25
C ASP A 25 -3.77 -17.93 8.11
N THR A 26 -2.53 -18.13 7.69
CA THR A 26 -1.35 -17.71 8.44
C THR A 26 -0.96 -16.29 8.06
N SER A 27 -0.96 -15.37 9.03
CA SER A 27 -0.36 -14.04 8.88
C SER A 27 1.16 -14.16 8.80
N LEU A 28 1.76 -13.61 7.74
CA LEU A 28 3.20 -13.66 7.51
C LEU A 28 3.88 -12.38 8.00
N SER A 29 3.39 -11.23 7.56
CA SER A 29 4.03 -9.94 7.81
C SER A 29 3.10 -8.78 7.53
N THR A 30 3.51 -7.57 7.94
CA THR A 30 2.81 -6.33 7.66
C THR A 30 3.73 -5.27 7.13
N ALA A 31 3.17 -4.42 6.28
CA ALA A 31 3.90 -3.33 5.67
C ALA A 31 2.97 -2.16 5.37
N SER A 32 3.45 -1.25 4.53
CA SER A 32 2.69 -0.10 4.05
C SER A 32 2.52 -0.21 2.53
N ALA A 33 1.41 0.31 2.03
CA ALA A 33 1.19 0.53 0.62
C ALA A 33 0.53 1.90 0.40
N PHE A 34 0.46 2.33 -0.84
CA PHE A 34 -0.34 3.48 -1.23
C PHE A 34 -1.12 3.18 -2.50
N LEU A 35 -2.19 3.94 -2.72
CA LEU A 35 -3.03 3.83 -3.89
C LEU A 35 -2.53 4.76 -4.99
N TYR A 36 -2.53 4.28 -6.22
CA TYR A 36 -2.15 5.05 -7.40
C TYR A 36 -3.17 4.83 -8.52
N GLU A 37 -3.50 5.86 -9.28
CA GLU A 37 -4.44 5.77 -10.40
C GLU A 37 -3.73 6.01 -11.72
N PHE A 38 -3.93 5.11 -12.68
CA PHE A 38 -3.44 5.25 -14.04
C PHE A 38 -4.49 4.70 -15.01
N GLU A 39 -4.80 5.44 -16.07
CA GLU A 39 -5.79 5.05 -17.09
C GLU A 39 -7.13 4.55 -16.50
N HIS A 40 -7.65 5.24 -15.47
CA HIS A 40 -8.89 4.91 -14.74
C HIS A 40 -8.86 3.60 -13.94
N GLN A 41 -7.70 2.95 -13.83
CA GLN A 41 -7.48 1.79 -12.99
C GLN A 41 -6.76 2.23 -11.69
N THR A 42 -7.25 1.75 -10.55
CA THR A 42 -6.54 1.92 -9.26
C THR A 42 -5.60 0.76 -9.02
N TYR A 43 -4.43 1.06 -8.49
CA TYR A 43 -3.40 0.11 -8.13
C TYR A 43 -3.01 0.27 -6.67
N LEU A 44 -2.74 -0.85 -6.01
CA LEU A 44 -2.03 -0.91 -4.74
C LEU A 44 -0.53 -1.00 -5.03
N VAL A 45 0.22 0.03 -4.65
CA VAL A 45 1.67 0.09 -4.85
C VAL A 45 2.36 -0.16 -3.52
N THR A 46 3.28 -1.12 -3.52
CA THR A 46 4.13 -1.45 -2.36
C THR A 46 5.47 -2.01 -2.85
N ASN A 47 6.34 -2.44 -1.93
CA ASN A 47 7.55 -3.14 -2.31
C ASN A 47 7.23 -4.51 -2.95
N TRP A 48 8.00 -4.89 -3.95
CA TRP A 48 7.85 -6.18 -4.63
C TRP A 48 7.97 -7.34 -3.64
N HIS A 49 8.91 -7.28 -2.69
CA HIS A 49 9.11 -8.32 -1.69
C HIS A 49 7.88 -8.55 -0.79
N ASN A 50 7.00 -7.55 -0.62
CA ASN A 50 5.74 -7.73 0.11
C ASN A 50 4.76 -8.60 -0.67
N LEU A 51 4.81 -8.57 -2.01
CA LEU A 51 3.91 -9.36 -2.86
C LEU A 51 4.50 -10.72 -3.20
N SER A 52 5.81 -10.80 -3.45
CA SER A 52 6.48 -12.06 -3.81
C SER A 52 6.88 -12.89 -2.59
N GLY A 53 7.09 -12.26 -1.44
CA GLY A 53 7.70 -12.88 -0.26
C GLY A 53 9.20 -13.15 -0.41
N ARG A 54 9.85 -12.60 -1.44
CA ARG A 54 11.24 -12.89 -1.84
C ARG A 54 12.13 -11.65 -1.80
N SER A 55 13.42 -11.82 -1.56
CA SER A 55 14.41 -10.74 -1.64
C SER A 55 14.67 -10.37 -3.11
N PRO A 56 14.62 -9.07 -3.47
CA PRO A 56 14.99 -8.57 -4.80
C PRO A 56 16.38 -9.02 -5.28
N GLU A 57 17.34 -9.11 -4.35
CA GLU A 57 18.75 -9.36 -4.63
C GLU A 57 19.06 -10.85 -4.81
N SER A 58 18.44 -11.70 -3.99
CA SER A 58 18.75 -13.14 -3.96
C SER A 58 17.67 -14.01 -4.59
N GLY A 59 16.44 -13.51 -4.71
CA GLY A 59 15.26 -14.31 -5.07
C GLY A 59 14.79 -15.27 -3.97
N GLU A 60 15.50 -15.36 -2.85
CA GLU A 60 15.17 -16.26 -1.75
C GLU A 60 14.03 -15.73 -0.89
N PRO A 61 13.26 -16.59 -0.20
CA PRO A 61 12.23 -16.15 0.73
C PRO A 61 12.80 -15.20 1.80
N VAL A 62 12.11 -14.08 2.05
CA VAL A 62 12.52 -13.10 3.08
C VAL A 62 12.32 -13.68 4.48
N SER A 63 11.29 -14.51 4.66
CA SER A 63 10.98 -15.13 5.94
C SER A 63 11.82 -16.40 6.17
N PRO A 64 12.37 -16.61 7.38
CA PRO A 64 12.99 -17.89 7.76
C PRO A 64 12.05 -19.10 7.66
N THR A 65 10.73 -18.88 7.69
CA THR A 65 9.72 -19.94 7.51
C THR A 65 9.46 -20.27 6.04
N CYS A 66 10.13 -19.58 5.11
CA CYS A 66 9.95 -19.69 3.67
C CYS A 66 8.51 -19.47 3.17
N GLY A 67 7.64 -18.86 4.00
CA GLY A 67 6.26 -18.56 3.64
C GLY A 67 6.19 -17.48 2.57
N LEU A 68 5.58 -17.82 1.43
CA LEU A 68 5.32 -16.88 0.33
C LEU A 68 3.85 -16.50 0.35
N PRO A 69 3.52 -15.20 0.29
CA PRO A 69 2.13 -14.78 0.43
C PRO A 69 1.28 -15.23 -0.76
N ASP A 70 0.02 -15.56 -0.50
CA ASP A 70 -1.00 -15.86 -1.51
C ASP A 70 -2.14 -14.84 -1.54
N ARG A 71 -2.25 -14.06 -0.47
CA ARG A 71 -3.30 -13.08 -0.24
C ARG A 71 -2.72 -11.88 0.48
N ILE A 72 -3.23 -10.71 0.13
CA ILE A 72 -2.96 -9.45 0.81
C ILE A 72 -4.26 -8.87 1.32
N SER A 73 -4.24 -8.38 2.55
CA SER A 73 -5.33 -7.61 3.16
C SER A 73 -4.91 -6.18 3.36
N PHE A 74 -5.84 -5.26 3.21
CA PHE A 74 -5.62 -3.83 3.40
C PHE A 74 -6.89 -3.13 3.87
N ALA A 75 -6.73 -2.00 4.57
CA ALA A 75 -7.85 -1.23 5.07
C ALA A 75 -8.15 -0.04 4.13
N LEU A 76 -9.42 0.21 3.85
CA LEU A 76 -9.88 1.38 3.10
C LEU A 76 -10.95 2.16 3.88
N PRO A 77 -11.00 3.50 3.77
CA PRO A 77 -12.05 4.29 4.39
C PRO A 77 -13.41 4.10 3.69
N THR A 78 -14.51 4.20 4.42
CA THR A 78 -15.85 4.13 3.80
C THR A 78 -16.20 5.43 3.08
N VAL A 79 -17.14 5.32 2.14
CA VAL A 79 -17.66 6.50 1.42
C VAL A 79 -18.35 7.47 2.37
N GLU A 80 -19.11 6.97 3.36
CA GLU A 80 -19.88 7.82 4.28
C GLU A 80 -19.02 8.48 5.37
N ASN A 81 -17.96 7.80 5.82
CA ASN A 81 -17.14 8.27 6.94
C ASN A 81 -15.66 7.91 6.75
N VAL A 82 -14.83 8.91 6.51
CA VAL A 82 -13.37 8.74 6.31
C VAL A 82 -12.62 8.25 7.56
N ALA A 83 -13.23 8.32 8.74
CA ALA A 83 -12.70 7.75 9.97
C ALA A 83 -13.16 6.30 10.20
N ALA A 84 -14.13 5.81 9.43
CA ALA A 84 -14.54 4.41 9.44
C ALA A 84 -13.80 3.66 8.32
N TRP A 85 -13.13 2.56 8.67
CA TRP A 85 -12.33 1.78 7.73
C TRP A 85 -12.81 0.33 7.70
N LYS A 86 -12.76 -0.30 6.53
CA LYS A 86 -13.02 -1.73 6.36
C LYS A 86 -11.78 -2.43 5.83
N ILE A 87 -11.52 -3.62 6.35
CA ILE A 87 -10.49 -4.51 5.83
C ILE A 87 -11.07 -5.26 4.64
N VAL A 88 -10.33 -5.27 3.55
CA VAL A 88 -10.61 -6.04 2.35
C VAL A 88 -9.38 -6.90 2.03
N SER A 89 -9.60 -7.97 1.27
CA SER A 89 -8.56 -8.91 0.89
C SER A 89 -8.64 -9.24 -0.58
N THR A 90 -7.49 -9.47 -1.21
CA THR A 90 -7.42 -9.93 -2.60
C THR A 90 -6.29 -10.94 -2.78
N HIS A 91 -6.45 -11.85 -3.72
CA HIS A 91 -5.41 -12.84 -4.04
C HIS A 91 -4.26 -12.20 -4.80
N LEU A 92 -3.04 -12.64 -4.55
CA LEU A 92 -1.85 -12.14 -5.25
C LEU A 92 -1.61 -12.84 -6.59
N PHE A 93 -2.32 -13.93 -6.85
CA PHE A 93 -2.16 -14.75 -8.03
C PHE A 93 -3.50 -15.17 -8.60
N GLU A 94 -3.51 -15.43 -9.89
CA GLU A 94 -4.62 -16.02 -10.63
C GLU A 94 -4.21 -17.36 -11.25
N GLN A 95 -5.19 -18.20 -11.55
CA GLN A 95 -4.95 -19.47 -12.23
C GLN A 95 -5.13 -19.30 -13.73
N PHE A 96 -4.12 -19.68 -14.51
CA PHE A 96 -4.15 -19.64 -15.96
C PHE A 96 -3.45 -20.89 -16.52
N ASN A 97 -4.19 -21.75 -17.24
CA ASN A 97 -3.67 -22.99 -17.86
C ASN A 97 -2.77 -23.81 -16.92
N ASP A 98 -3.31 -24.22 -15.76
CA ASP A 98 -2.62 -24.97 -14.70
C ASP A 98 -1.41 -24.28 -14.05
N SER A 99 -1.15 -23.03 -14.42
CA SER A 99 -0.07 -22.22 -13.86
C SER A 99 -0.62 -21.10 -12.99
N ARG A 100 0.10 -20.81 -11.92
CA ARG A 100 -0.20 -19.70 -11.02
C ARG A 100 0.54 -18.46 -11.51
N VAL A 101 -0.22 -17.47 -11.98
CA VAL A 101 0.32 -16.21 -12.55
C VAL A 101 0.18 -15.10 -11.52
N ALA A 102 1.26 -14.34 -11.31
CA ALA A 102 1.26 -13.16 -10.45
C ALA A 102 0.33 -12.10 -11.02
N ARG A 103 -0.51 -11.50 -10.16
CA ARG A 103 -1.43 -10.43 -10.57
C ARG A 103 -0.77 -9.05 -10.58
N TRP A 104 0.41 -8.90 -9.98
CA TRP A 104 1.11 -7.63 -9.91
C TRP A 104 2.04 -7.42 -11.10
N TYR A 105 2.28 -6.15 -11.41
CA TYR A 105 3.31 -5.72 -12.34
C TYR A 105 4.63 -5.46 -11.61
N GLU A 106 5.72 -5.76 -12.30
CA GLU A 106 7.10 -5.48 -11.90
C GLU A 106 7.71 -4.47 -12.87
N HIS A 107 8.93 -4.01 -12.60
CA HIS A 107 9.62 -3.14 -13.54
C HIS A 107 9.82 -3.88 -14.89
N PRO A 108 9.47 -3.28 -16.04
CA PRO A 108 9.49 -3.98 -17.33
C PRO A 108 10.89 -4.49 -17.72
N ASP A 109 11.92 -3.67 -17.52
CA ASP A 109 13.29 -4.04 -17.91
C ASP A 109 14.08 -4.76 -16.80
N SER A 110 13.89 -4.34 -15.54
CA SER A 110 14.69 -4.77 -14.39
C SER A 110 14.00 -5.79 -13.49
N GLY A 111 12.72 -6.10 -13.74
CA GLY A 111 11.93 -7.07 -12.96
C GLY A 111 12.00 -6.82 -11.46
N SER A 112 12.16 -7.91 -10.70
CA SER A 112 12.23 -7.92 -9.24
C SER A 112 13.42 -7.17 -8.63
N THR A 113 14.46 -6.82 -9.41
CA THR A 113 15.62 -6.07 -8.88
C THR A 113 15.25 -4.63 -8.52
N VAL A 114 14.16 -4.11 -9.10
CA VAL A 114 13.49 -2.90 -8.65
C VAL A 114 12.40 -3.37 -7.69
N ASP A 115 12.58 -3.10 -6.40
CA ASP A 115 11.69 -3.56 -5.33
C ASP A 115 10.36 -2.78 -5.27
N ILE A 116 9.62 -2.80 -6.37
CA ILE A 116 8.33 -2.14 -6.57
C ILE A 116 7.38 -3.16 -7.19
N GLY A 117 6.27 -3.41 -6.49
CA GLY A 117 5.16 -4.22 -6.95
C GLY A 117 3.89 -3.39 -7.10
N VAL A 118 3.21 -3.55 -8.24
CA VAL A 118 2.01 -2.78 -8.58
C VAL A 118 0.84 -3.74 -8.79
N LEU A 119 -0.06 -3.85 -7.82
CA LEU A 119 -1.19 -4.78 -7.87
C LEU A 119 -2.47 -4.04 -8.31
N PRO A 120 -3.11 -4.40 -9.44
CA PRO A 120 -4.39 -3.81 -9.85
C PRO A 120 -5.49 -4.18 -8.85
N LEU A 121 -6.33 -3.20 -8.53
CA LEU A 121 -7.47 -3.36 -7.64
C LEU A 121 -8.79 -3.15 -8.36
N ASP A 122 -9.71 -4.09 -8.23
CA ASP A 122 -11.09 -3.89 -8.67
C ASP A 122 -11.77 -2.79 -7.84
N ALA A 123 -12.77 -2.13 -8.42
CA ALA A 123 -13.60 -1.20 -7.67
C ALA A 123 -14.31 -1.93 -6.53
N ILE A 124 -14.27 -1.36 -5.32
CA ILE A 124 -14.88 -1.96 -4.12
C ILE A 124 -16.05 -1.10 -3.65
N PRO A 125 -17.31 -1.52 -3.90
CA PRO A 125 -18.48 -0.72 -3.55
C PRO A 125 -18.50 -0.30 -2.07
N GLY A 126 -18.79 0.99 -1.84
CA GLY A 126 -18.90 1.58 -0.50
C GLY A 126 -17.56 1.95 0.15
N LEU A 127 -16.42 1.72 -0.52
CA LEU A 127 -15.09 2.11 -0.04
C LEU A 127 -14.44 3.15 -0.97
N LYS A 128 -13.57 3.98 -0.39
CA LYS A 128 -12.82 5.00 -1.13
C LYS A 128 -11.45 4.47 -1.51
N LEU A 129 -11.16 4.53 -2.81
CA LEU A 129 -9.86 4.26 -3.40
C LEU A 129 -9.16 5.60 -3.69
N ASN A 130 -8.65 6.24 -2.64
CA ASN A 130 -8.05 7.57 -2.74
C ASN A 130 -6.62 7.48 -3.29
N ALA A 131 -6.45 7.56 -4.60
CA ALA A 131 -5.12 7.53 -5.20
C ALA A 131 -4.29 8.78 -4.88
N ILE A 132 -3.02 8.59 -4.52
CA ILE A 132 -2.13 9.67 -4.07
C ILE A 132 -1.93 10.74 -5.15
N ASN A 133 -1.84 10.33 -6.41
CA ASN A 133 -1.60 11.20 -7.55
C ASN A 133 -2.82 12.09 -7.90
N ASN A 134 -3.99 11.84 -7.32
CA ASN A 134 -5.16 12.71 -7.44
C ASN A 134 -5.05 13.95 -6.54
N PHE A 135 -4.13 13.96 -5.56
CA PHE A 135 -3.92 15.06 -4.62
C PHE A 135 -2.62 15.84 -4.86
N ILE A 136 -1.77 15.36 -5.78
CA ILE A 136 -0.50 16.02 -6.12
C ILE A 136 -0.75 17.01 -7.26
N GLN A 137 -0.72 18.31 -6.95
CA GLN A 137 -0.92 19.37 -7.94
C GLN A 137 0.31 19.58 -8.85
N ASN A 138 1.52 19.38 -8.30
CA ASN A 138 2.76 19.52 -9.05
C ASN A 138 3.49 18.17 -9.14
N LYS A 139 3.52 17.58 -10.34
CA LYS A 139 4.19 16.29 -10.59
C LYS A 139 5.72 16.40 -10.57
N GLN A 140 6.27 17.61 -10.67
CA GLN A 140 7.70 17.86 -10.52
C GLN A 140 7.97 18.35 -9.10
N LEU A 141 8.33 17.41 -8.22
CA LEU A 141 8.85 17.73 -6.90
C LEU A 141 10.34 18.07 -7.06
N PRO A 142 10.78 19.32 -6.82
CA PRO A 142 12.20 19.63 -6.80
C PRO A 142 12.86 18.92 -5.62
N ILE A 143 13.53 17.81 -5.90
CA ILE A 143 14.28 17.05 -4.91
C ILE A 143 15.60 17.77 -4.68
N THR A 144 15.77 18.32 -3.47
CA THR A 144 17.02 18.96 -3.06
C THR A 144 17.50 18.34 -1.75
N VAL A 145 18.82 18.27 -1.58
CA VAL A 145 19.41 17.88 -0.29
C VAL A 145 18.92 18.85 0.77
N ALA A 146 18.62 18.32 1.95
CA ALA A 146 18.00 19.00 3.09
C ALA A 146 16.53 19.44 2.90
N ALA A 147 15.86 19.07 1.81
CA ALA A 147 14.42 19.29 1.69
C ALA A 147 13.66 18.53 2.78
N GLU A 148 12.69 19.21 3.41
CA GLU A 148 11.80 18.60 4.40
C GLU A 148 10.75 17.72 3.71
N VAL A 149 10.54 16.51 4.22
CA VAL A 149 9.54 15.56 3.72
C VAL A 149 8.78 14.91 4.86
N PHE A 150 7.59 14.40 4.56
CA PHE A 150 6.84 13.52 5.46
C PHE A 150 6.82 12.10 4.92
N VAL A 151 7.24 11.15 5.76
CA VAL A 151 7.15 9.72 5.50
C VAL A 151 5.88 9.21 6.17
N LEU A 152 4.95 8.72 5.36
CA LEU A 152 3.70 8.14 5.83
C LEU A 152 3.81 6.61 5.78
N GLY A 153 3.39 5.95 6.85
CA GLY A 153 3.35 4.49 6.88
C GLY A 153 2.87 3.92 8.19
N TYR A 154 3.04 2.60 8.33
CA TYR A 154 2.47 1.77 9.40
C TYR A 154 3.56 0.93 10.09
N PRO A 155 4.59 1.56 10.68
CA PRO A 155 5.69 0.83 11.29
C PRO A 155 5.17 -0.08 12.41
N LYS A 156 5.48 -1.38 12.35
CA LYS A 156 5.04 -2.39 13.34
C LYS A 156 3.51 -2.44 13.54
N ARG A 157 2.72 -2.26 12.47
CA ARG A 157 1.24 -2.12 12.50
C ARG A 157 0.72 -0.95 13.35
N LEU A 158 1.57 0.00 13.72
CA LEU A 158 1.09 1.15 14.46
C LEU A 158 0.24 2.03 13.54
N ASN A 159 -1.04 2.16 13.90
CA ASN A 159 -1.99 3.09 13.31
C ASN A 159 -2.64 3.93 14.43
N SER A 160 -3.14 5.11 14.09
CA SER A 160 -3.98 5.90 15.01
C SER A 160 -5.45 5.52 14.85
N GLY A 161 -6.36 6.03 15.70
CA GLY A 161 -7.79 5.71 15.66
C GLY A 161 -8.38 5.74 14.25
N GLY A 162 -8.97 4.62 13.81
CA GLY A 162 -9.15 4.30 12.39
C GLY A 162 -8.00 3.40 11.89
N ALA A 163 -7.67 3.50 10.60
CA ALA A 163 -6.47 2.88 10.02
C ALA A 163 -5.56 3.94 9.35
N PHE A 164 -5.45 5.10 9.98
CA PHE A 164 -4.61 6.21 9.49
C PHE A 164 -3.12 5.95 9.73
N PRO A 165 -2.24 6.44 8.84
CA PRO A 165 -0.80 6.26 8.93
C PRO A 165 -0.18 7.13 10.02
N ILE A 166 1.02 6.75 10.44
CA ILE A 166 1.91 7.66 11.16
C ILE A 166 2.56 8.59 10.16
N TRP A 167 2.53 9.89 10.45
CA TRP A 167 3.28 10.91 9.74
C TRP A 167 4.59 11.19 10.47
N LYS A 168 5.71 10.88 9.83
CA LYS A 168 7.04 11.17 10.37
C LYS A 168 7.74 12.21 9.52
N ARG A 169 8.08 13.35 10.13
CA ARG A 169 8.92 14.36 9.51
C ARG A 169 10.35 13.84 9.32
N ALA A 170 10.93 14.09 8.15
CA ALA A 170 12.29 13.73 7.78
C ALA A 170 12.89 14.77 6.82
N SER A 171 14.15 14.57 6.45
CA SER A 171 14.84 15.36 5.43
C SER A 171 15.45 14.44 4.38
N ILE A 172 15.53 14.91 3.14
CA ILE A 172 16.31 14.25 2.08
C ILE A 172 17.80 14.47 2.39
N ALA A 173 18.56 13.38 2.53
CA ALA A 173 19.97 13.38 2.88
C ALA A 173 20.86 13.17 1.65
#